data_AF-A0A9X5C8B9-F1
#
_entry.id   AF-A0A9X5C8B9-F1
#
_cell.length_a   1.000
_cell.length_b   1.000
_cell.length_c   1.000
_cell.angle_alpha   90.00
_cell.angle_beta   90.00
_cell.angle_gamma   90.00
#
_symmetry.space_group_name_H-M   'P 1'
#
loop_
_entity.id
_entity.type
_entity.pdbx_description
1 polymer ?
#
loop_
_entity_poly.entity_id
_entity_poly.type
_entity_poly.pdbx_seq_one_letter_code
_entity_poly.pdbx_strand_id
1 'polypeptide(L)'
;MIVFFDKYTEQVEKLRETMRCIGQDVRIAVLEDDGFLPAGILSPYEFFSYRDRQEAFVERDLFYNFIELPEFWEVRLLGWMGGIFDMGCEKAKIYFREPAEKRNVQRVEWHMENGWVYKIDYYNKYALKYASEFLDTEGHVESRVFYSEKNQEMIIEQPVNHMITLADRGMVNRLFDSRAEFIRFYMEEAGLEGECILFVQEENTFEVLEPASDGGRMWTKVLFSDAGLLNRYAGMGGTNGSKFYEIPEHYRENRARREAMILTASDQVEQIEYLVRKLPDMRFHIAAHTQVSDKLYKLEESGNVKVYPQISRQDLDMLWETCDFYLDINHYYEIYDAVNQAQIRNQIILGFEHTLHHRELMAEEGIFDGSEGEKMALAIKNLLVNPERVQELLDAQQQKKREIWKGL
;
A
#
# COMPACT_ATOMS: atom_id res chain seq x y z
N MET A 1 -18.72 -5.58 -4.95
CA MET A 1 -17.47 -6.14 -4.40
C MET A 1 -17.03 -5.31 -3.22
N ILE A 2 -16.46 -5.94 -2.20
CA ILE A 2 -15.93 -5.27 -1.01
C ILE A 2 -14.47 -5.69 -0.84
N VAL A 3 -13.60 -4.71 -0.66
CA VAL A 3 -12.16 -4.96 -0.45
C VAL A 3 -11.78 -4.51 0.96
N PHE A 4 -11.15 -5.42 1.69
CA PHE A 4 -10.72 -5.25 3.06
C PHE A 4 -9.23 -4.98 3.09
N PHE A 5 -8.83 -3.95 3.82
CA PHE A 5 -7.44 -3.64 4.10
C PHE A 5 -7.22 -3.75 5.59
N ASP A 6 -6.04 -4.21 6.01
CA ASP A 6 -5.67 -4.18 7.42
C ASP A 6 -5.68 -2.73 7.95
N LYS A 7 -4.93 -1.86 7.28
CA LYS A 7 -4.81 -0.43 7.60
C LYS A 7 -4.98 0.45 6.38
N TYR A 8 -5.33 1.71 6.62
CA TYR A 8 -5.45 2.71 5.56
C TYR A 8 -4.08 3.21 5.11
N THR A 9 -3.75 3.01 3.82
CA THR A 9 -2.49 3.47 3.21
C THR A 9 -2.74 4.03 1.81
N GLU A 10 -1.67 4.48 1.14
CA GLU A 10 -1.68 4.85 -0.28
C GLU A 10 -2.26 3.75 -1.20
N GLN A 11 -2.12 2.45 -0.86
CA GLN A 11 -2.66 1.35 -1.66
C GLN A 11 -4.20 1.38 -1.73
N VAL A 12 -4.85 1.91 -0.68
CA VAL A 12 -6.30 2.07 -0.67
C VAL A 12 -6.73 3.05 -1.77
N GLU A 13 -6.02 4.18 -1.89
CA GLU A 13 -6.32 5.19 -2.92
C GLU A 13 -5.98 4.68 -4.32
N LYS A 14 -4.84 3.98 -4.49
CA LYS A 14 -4.48 3.33 -5.75
C LYS A 14 -5.53 2.33 -6.23
N LEU A 15 -6.10 1.55 -5.30
CA LEU A 15 -7.19 0.64 -5.61
C LEU A 15 -8.45 1.40 -6.03
N ARG A 16 -8.84 2.46 -5.29
CA ARG A 16 -10.02 3.28 -5.64
C ARG A 16 -9.88 3.90 -7.03
N GLU A 17 -8.70 4.42 -7.34
CA GLU A 17 -8.38 4.97 -8.65
C GLU A 17 -8.50 3.89 -9.74
N THR A 18 -7.84 2.74 -9.54
CA THR A 18 -7.90 1.60 -10.45
C THR A 18 -9.34 1.15 -10.73
N MET A 19 -10.17 1.03 -9.68
CA MET A 19 -11.58 0.63 -9.77
C MET A 19 -12.42 1.62 -10.58
N ARG A 20 -12.19 2.93 -10.37
CA ARG A 20 -12.81 3.99 -11.17
C ARG A 20 -12.40 3.88 -12.65
N CYS A 21 -11.12 3.64 -12.92
CA CYS A 21 -10.58 3.50 -14.28
C CYS A 21 -11.13 2.31 -15.06
N ILE A 22 -11.56 1.25 -14.37
CA ILE A 22 -12.22 0.08 -14.99
C ILE A 22 -13.75 0.15 -14.94
N GLY A 23 -14.32 1.22 -14.39
CA GLY A 23 -15.77 1.43 -14.30
C GLY A 23 -16.47 0.48 -13.32
N GLN A 24 -15.78 0.04 -12.26
CA GLN A 24 -16.34 -0.80 -11.22
C GLN A 24 -16.47 -0.04 -9.91
N ASP A 25 -17.63 -0.18 -9.26
CA ASP A 25 -17.84 0.34 -7.91
C ASP A 25 -17.24 -0.61 -6.87
N VAL A 26 -16.45 -0.05 -5.96
CA VAL A 26 -15.82 -0.78 -4.85
C VAL A 26 -16.25 -0.16 -3.52
N ARG A 27 -16.65 -1.03 -2.58
CA ARG A 27 -16.75 -0.65 -1.16
C ARG A 27 -15.47 -1.06 -0.47
N ILE A 28 -14.95 -0.21 0.40
CA ILE A 28 -13.69 -0.46 1.10
C ILE A 28 -13.96 -0.54 2.59
N ALA A 29 -13.42 -1.57 3.23
CA ALA A 29 -13.39 -1.71 4.67
C ALA A 29 -11.94 -1.70 5.15
N VAL A 30 -11.65 -0.97 6.21
CA VAL A 30 -10.35 -0.96 6.89
C VAL A 30 -10.52 -1.61 8.26
N LEU A 31 -9.68 -2.59 8.56
CA LEU A 31 -9.76 -3.45 9.74
C LEU A 31 -9.04 -2.87 10.96
N GLU A 32 -8.27 -1.80 10.81
CA GLU A 32 -7.63 -1.00 11.85
C GLU A 32 -8.02 0.47 11.68
N ASP A 33 -8.71 1.00 12.69
CA ASP A 33 -9.28 2.35 12.63
C ASP A 33 -8.37 3.38 13.29
N ASP A 34 -7.80 4.27 12.49
CA ASP A 34 -6.96 5.38 12.96
C ASP A 34 -7.78 6.60 13.47
N GLY A 35 -9.11 6.51 13.44
CA GLY A 35 -10.05 7.55 13.83
C GLY A 35 -10.27 8.62 12.75
N PHE A 36 -9.51 8.61 11.65
CA PHE A 36 -9.55 9.65 10.62
C PHE A 36 -9.76 9.11 9.21
N LEU A 37 -10.27 7.89 9.09
CA LEU A 37 -10.65 7.27 7.82
C LEU A 37 -11.55 8.22 7.00
N PRO A 38 -11.28 8.41 5.69
CA PRO A 38 -12.12 9.21 4.81
C PRO A 38 -13.58 8.76 4.75
N ALA A 39 -14.47 9.69 4.39
CA ALA A 39 -15.88 9.39 4.18
C ALA A 39 -16.09 8.26 3.15
N GLY A 40 -16.98 7.32 3.47
CA GLY A 40 -17.31 6.17 2.63
C GLY A 40 -16.44 4.93 2.85
N ILE A 41 -15.39 5.02 3.66
CA ILE A 41 -14.63 3.86 4.12
C ILE A 41 -15.32 3.26 5.35
N LEU A 42 -15.48 1.94 5.35
CA LEU A 42 -16.12 1.20 6.41
C LEU A 42 -15.08 0.76 7.44
N SER A 43 -15.46 0.70 8.70
CA SER A 43 -14.63 0.20 9.80
C SER A 43 -15.49 -0.67 10.72
N PRO A 44 -15.04 -1.86 11.14
CA PRO A 44 -15.76 -2.68 12.10
C PRO A 44 -15.91 -1.96 13.44
N TYR A 45 -14.90 -1.19 13.84
CA TYR A 45 -14.91 -0.45 15.10
C TYR A 45 -15.88 0.74 15.04
N GLU A 46 -15.90 1.50 13.94
CA GLU A 46 -16.86 2.59 13.72
C GLU A 46 -18.30 2.02 13.66
N PHE A 47 -18.49 0.89 12.95
CA PHE A 47 -19.78 0.23 12.82
C PHE A 47 -20.36 -0.17 14.19
N PHE A 48 -19.66 -0.99 14.97
CA PHE A 48 -20.20 -1.45 16.26
C PHE A 48 -20.28 -0.33 17.31
N SER A 49 -19.41 0.69 17.24
CA SER A 49 -19.45 1.81 18.19
C SER A 49 -20.63 2.76 17.96
N TYR A 50 -21.13 2.86 16.71
CA TYR A 50 -22.11 3.88 16.32
C TYR A 50 -23.37 3.36 15.60
N ARG A 51 -23.53 2.04 15.40
CA ARG A 51 -24.66 1.45 14.63
C ARG A 51 -26.07 1.84 15.11
N ASP A 52 -26.24 2.10 16.41
CA ASP A 52 -27.56 2.38 17.00
C ASP A 52 -27.97 3.87 16.89
N ARG A 53 -27.21 4.67 16.16
CA ARG A 53 -27.40 6.11 16.06
C ARG A 53 -28.39 6.49 14.95
N GLN A 54 -29.18 7.54 15.20
CA GLN A 54 -30.15 8.07 14.25
C GLN A 54 -29.62 9.22 13.38
N GLU A 55 -28.62 9.97 13.85
CA GLU A 55 -28.07 11.14 13.17
C GLU A 55 -26.64 10.88 12.65
N ALA A 56 -26.32 11.44 11.48
CA ALA A 56 -24.96 11.41 10.95
C ALA A 56 -24.02 12.28 11.79
N PHE A 57 -22.77 11.85 11.97
CA PHE A 57 -21.76 12.71 12.58
C PHE A 57 -21.33 13.81 11.60
N VAL A 58 -21.04 14.99 12.16
CA VAL A 58 -20.41 16.08 11.41
C VAL A 58 -18.94 16.08 11.78
N GLU A 59 -18.08 16.05 10.76
CA GLU A 59 -16.64 16.16 10.97
C GLU A 59 -16.30 17.49 11.66
N ARG A 60 -15.49 17.41 12.71
CA ARG A 60 -15.07 18.56 13.50
C ARG A 60 -13.69 18.29 14.09
N ASP A 61 -12.77 19.23 13.90
CA ASP A 61 -11.47 19.19 14.56
C ASP A 61 -11.63 19.36 16.08
N LEU A 62 -10.88 18.58 16.86
CA LEU A 62 -10.73 18.77 18.29
C LEU A 62 -9.49 19.65 18.53
N PHE A 63 -9.70 20.94 18.69
CA PHE A 63 -8.60 21.82 19.06
C PHE A 63 -8.14 21.50 20.49
N TYR A 64 -6.83 21.44 20.72
CA TYR A 64 -6.21 20.95 21.95
C TYR A 64 -6.73 21.56 23.27
N ASN A 65 -7.21 22.81 23.27
CA ASN A 65 -7.79 23.47 24.44
C ASN A 65 -9.22 22.99 24.79
N PHE A 66 -9.86 22.18 23.94
CA PHE A 66 -11.22 21.68 24.15
C PHE A 66 -11.26 20.21 24.60
N ILE A 67 -10.10 19.63 24.94
CA ILE A 67 -10.06 18.31 25.59
C ILE A 67 -10.79 18.42 26.93
N GLU A 68 -11.71 17.50 27.20
CA GLU A 68 -12.41 17.43 28.48
C GLU A 68 -11.44 16.96 29.57
N LEU A 69 -11.21 17.81 30.57
CA LEU A 69 -10.28 17.56 31.65
C LEU A 69 -10.95 17.81 33.01
N PRO A 70 -10.43 17.21 34.10
CA PRO A 70 -10.86 17.54 35.45
C PRO A 70 -10.73 19.05 35.74
N GLU A 71 -11.52 19.52 36.71
CA GLU A 71 -11.51 20.93 37.09
C GLU A 71 -10.10 21.39 37.48
N PHE A 72 -9.73 22.61 37.05
CA PHE A 72 -8.43 23.27 37.27
C PHE A 72 -7.21 22.68 36.56
N TRP A 73 -7.36 21.59 35.82
CA TRP A 73 -6.28 21.10 34.97
C TRP A 73 -6.06 22.07 33.80
N GLU A 74 -4.80 22.25 33.42
CA GLU A 74 -4.41 23.20 32.38
C GLU A 74 -3.77 22.49 31.19
N VAL A 75 -3.97 23.07 30.00
CA VAL A 75 -3.32 22.62 28.78
C VAL A 75 -2.33 23.69 28.32
N ARG A 76 -1.10 23.27 28.00
CA ARG A 76 -0.03 24.14 27.52
C ARG A 76 0.54 23.62 26.21
N LEU A 77 1.05 24.52 25.38
CA LEU A 77 1.81 24.13 24.19
C LEU A 77 3.28 23.97 24.53
N LEU A 78 3.85 22.86 24.08
CA LEU A 78 5.24 22.46 24.26
C LEU A 78 5.87 22.28 22.88
N GLY A 79 6.02 23.40 22.16
CA GLY A 79 6.54 23.39 20.78
C GLY A 79 5.52 22.81 19.80
N TRP A 80 5.83 21.63 19.24
CA TRP A 80 4.99 20.90 18.28
C TRP A 80 4.01 19.91 18.95
N MET A 81 4.01 19.84 20.28
CA MET A 81 3.10 19.00 21.08
C MET A 81 2.33 19.85 22.09
N GLY A 82 1.28 19.28 22.69
CA GLY A 82 0.63 19.82 23.87
C GLY A 82 1.02 19.05 25.14
N GLY A 83 0.83 19.67 26.30
CA GLY A 83 0.97 19.03 27.61
C GLY A 83 -0.21 19.36 28.50
N ILE A 84 -0.65 18.39 29.27
CA ILE A 84 -1.72 18.51 30.26
C ILE A 84 -1.08 18.51 31.65
N PHE A 85 -1.43 19.48 32.48
CA PHE A 85 -0.83 19.68 33.79
C PHE A 85 -1.89 19.77 34.88
N ASP A 86 -1.53 19.23 36.04
CA ASP A 86 -2.27 19.37 37.29
C ASP A 86 -1.34 20.00 38.32
N MET A 87 -1.70 21.18 38.83
CA MET A 87 -0.90 21.96 39.78
C MET A 87 0.57 22.15 39.33
N GLY A 88 0.80 22.28 38.02
CA GLY A 88 2.12 22.46 37.43
C GLY A 88 2.92 21.17 37.17
N CYS A 89 2.41 19.99 37.58
CA CYS A 89 2.99 18.70 37.25
C CYS A 89 2.40 18.17 35.94
N GLU A 90 3.25 17.76 34.99
CA GLU A 90 2.81 17.15 33.74
C GLU A 90 2.14 15.79 34.01
N LYS A 91 0.97 15.57 33.41
CA LYS A 91 0.16 14.35 33.56
C LYS A 91 -0.02 13.61 32.24
N ALA A 92 -0.02 14.34 31.13
CA ALA A 92 -0.15 13.74 29.81
C ALA A 92 0.45 14.62 28.71
N LYS A 93 0.82 13.97 27.60
CA LYS A 93 1.28 14.61 26.37
C LYS A 93 0.22 14.50 25.29
N ILE A 94 -0.02 15.59 24.58
CA ILE A 94 -0.96 15.66 23.47
C ILE A 94 -0.17 15.63 22.17
N TYR A 95 -0.52 14.69 21.29
CA TYR A 95 0.02 14.57 19.94
C TYR A 95 -1.03 15.05 18.94
N PHE A 96 -0.61 15.93 18.04
CA PHE A 96 -1.47 16.51 17.02
C PHE A 96 -1.42 15.70 15.73
N ARG A 97 -2.56 15.66 15.03
CA ARG A 97 -2.65 15.13 13.68
C ARG A 97 -1.91 16.07 12.72
N GLU A 98 -1.18 15.49 11.76
CA GLU A 98 -0.56 16.26 10.69
C GLU A 98 -1.62 16.90 9.77
N PRO A 99 -1.44 18.17 9.34
CA PRO A 99 -0.34 19.08 9.68
C PRO A 99 -0.48 19.65 11.12
N ALA A 100 0.57 19.52 11.94
CA ALA A 100 0.56 19.82 13.37
C ALA A 100 0.16 21.28 13.71
N GLU A 101 0.28 22.22 12.77
CA GLU A 101 -0.12 23.62 12.91
C GLU A 101 -1.63 23.79 13.13
N LYS A 102 -2.43 22.82 12.68
CA LYS A 102 -3.88 22.80 12.95
C LYS A 102 -4.19 22.52 14.42
N ARG A 103 -3.24 21.93 15.15
CA ARG A 103 -3.38 21.54 16.57
C ARG A 103 -4.64 20.70 16.83
N ASN A 104 -5.02 19.91 15.84
CA ASN A 104 -6.10 18.94 15.95
C ASN A 104 -5.57 17.73 16.72
N VAL A 105 -6.23 17.36 17.81
CA VAL A 105 -5.79 16.27 18.69
C VAL A 105 -5.97 14.93 17.99
N GLN A 106 -4.89 14.15 17.91
CA GLN A 106 -4.94 12.75 17.46
C GLN A 106 -4.98 11.80 18.66
N ARG A 107 -4.06 12.00 19.61
CA ARG A 107 -3.95 11.14 20.80
C ARG A 107 -3.37 11.87 22.00
N VAL A 108 -3.67 11.36 23.19
CA VAL A 108 -3.17 11.84 24.48
C VAL A 108 -2.53 10.69 25.25
N GLU A 109 -1.24 10.79 25.52
CA GLU A 109 -0.48 9.79 26.30
C GLU A 109 -0.41 10.21 27.77
N TRP A 110 -1.08 9.46 28.63
CA TRP A 110 -1.09 9.67 30.08
C TRP A 110 0.07 8.93 30.74
N HIS A 111 0.82 9.66 31.55
CA HIS A 111 2.01 9.12 32.18
C HIS A 111 2.05 9.35 33.69
N MET A 112 2.76 8.46 34.36
CA MET A 112 3.13 8.59 35.77
C MET A 112 4.39 9.44 35.91
N GLU A 113 4.70 9.88 37.14
CA GLU A 113 5.88 10.71 37.43
C GLU A 113 7.22 10.03 37.10
N ASN A 114 7.24 8.70 37.06
CA ASN A 114 8.40 7.91 36.66
C ASN A 114 8.57 7.80 35.13
N GLY A 115 7.69 8.44 34.34
CA GLY A 115 7.70 8.42 32.87
C GLY A 115 6.96 7.24 32.24
N TRP A 116 6.37 6.34 33.03
CA TRP A 116 5.57 5.23 32.51
C TRP A 116 4.26 5.74 31.90
N VAL A 117 4.07 5.50 30.61
CA VAL A 117 2.80 5.74 29.91
C VAL A 117 1.89 4.54 30.16
N TYR A 118 0.85 4.72 30.98
CA TYR A 118 -0.07 3.64 31.35
C TYR A 118 -1.33 3.63 30.48
N LYS A 119 -1.63 4.74 29.79
CA LYS A 119 -2.85 4.88 28.98
C LYS A 119 -2.64 5.83 27.82
N ILE A 120 -3.20 5.50 26.66
CA ILE A 120 -3.25 6.37 25.48
C ILE A 120 -4.71 6.54 25.07
N ASP A 121 -5.21 7.77 25.03
CA ASP A 121 -6.54 8.10 24.52
C ASP A 121 -6.47 8.57 23.07
N TYR A 122 -7.28 7.99 22.20
CA TYR A 122 -7.34 8.29 20.78
C TYR A 122 -8.63 9.06 20.44
N TYR A 123 -8.47 10.06 19.58
CA TYR A 123 -9.56 10.94 19.14
C TYR A 123 -9.78 10.82 17.63
N ASN A 124 -11.03 10.93 17.20
CA ASN A 124 -11.42 10.75 15.80
C ASN A 124 -11.81 12.06 15.10
N LYS A 125 -12.12 11.97 13.80
CA LYS A 125 -12.61 13.06 12.94
C LYS A 125 -13.90 13.75 13.40
N TYR A 126 -14.57 13.20 14.42
CA TYR A 126 -15.78 13.76 15.03
C TYR A 126 -15.51 14.46 16.37
N ALA A 127 -14.24 14.64 16.74
CA ALA A 127 -13.80 15.19 18.02
C ALA A 127 -14.24 14.36 19.24
N LEU A 128 -14.41 13.05 19.07
CA LEU A 128 -14.75 12.11 20.15
C LEU A 128 -13.53 11.30 20.54
N LYS A 129 -13.39 11.03 21.84
CA LYS A 129 -12.47 10.00 22.34
C LYS A 129 -13.06 8.63 22.01
N TYR A 130 -12.61 8.02 20.91
CA TYR A 130 -13.21 6.80 20.37
C TYR A 130 -12.53 5.53 20.85
N ALA A 131 -11.27 5.60 21.27
CA ALA A 131 -10.53 4.45 21.77
C ALA A 131 -9.54 4.82 22.88
N SER A 132 -9.20 3.84 23.72
CA SER A 132 -8.11 3.92 24.69
C SER A 132 -7.27 2.64 24.65
N GLU A 133 -5.95 2.78 24.68
CA GLU A 133 -5.02 1.68 24.93
C GLU A 133 -4.53 1.75 26.38
N PHE A 134 -4.43 0.60 27.04
CA PHE A 134 -3.87 0.46 28.38
C PHE A 134 -2.57 -0.36 28.28
N LEU A 135 -1.50 0.16 28.90
CA LEU A 135 -0.15 -0.36 28.72
C LEU A 135 0.39 -0.91 30.03
N ASP A 136 1.14 -2.01 29.95
CA ASP A 136 1.93 -2.55 31.06
C ASP A 136 3.16 -1.67 31.35
N THR A 137 3.91 -2.01 32.40
CA THR A 137 5.13 -1.27 32.79
C THR A 137 6.27 -1.37 31.78
N GLU A 138 6.20 -2.30 30.83
CA GLU A 138 7.18 -2.50 29.75
C GLU A 138 6.78 -1.75 28.46
N GLY A 139 5.56 -1.21 28.40
CA GLY A 139 5.02 -0.47 27.26
C GLY A 139 4.24 -1.34 26.26
N HIS A 140 3.92 -2.59 26.59
CA HIS A 140 3.06 -3.43 25.76
C HIS A 140 1.58 -3.11 26.01
N VAL A 141 0.77 -3.20 24.95
CA VAL A 141 -0.67 -2.97 25.04
C VAL A 141 -1.36 -4.19 25.65
N GLU A 142 -1.86 -4.06 26.88
CA GLU A 142 -2.63 -5.10 27.56
C GLU A 142 -4.06 -5.18 27.03
N SER A 143 -4.66 -4.02 26.75
CA SER A 143 -6.02 -3.94 26.21
C SER A 143 -6.26 -2.69 25.39
N ARG A 144 -7.15 -2.80 24.41
CA ARG A 144 -7.73 -1.68 23.66
C ARG A 144 -9.22 -1.64 23.90
N VAL A 145 -9.77 -0.47 24.20
CA VAL A 145 -11.18 -0.28 24.48
C VAL A 145 -11.74 0.78 23.55
N PHE A 146 -12.82 0.47 22.83
CA PHE A 146 -13.50 1.38 21.91
C PHE A 146 -14.83 1.82 22.50
N TYR A 147 -15.16 3.10 22.32
CA TYR A 147 -16.26 3.76 23.00
C TYR A 147 -17.34 4.26 22.04
N SER A 148 -18.59 4.22 22.51
CA SER A 148 -19.68 4.96 21.89
C SER A 148 -19.52 6.47 22.11
N GLU A 149 -20.35 7.26 21.43
CA GLU A 149 -20.43 8.71 21.61
C GLU A 149 -20.76 9.16 23.04
N LYS A 150 -21.34 8.25 23.84
CA LYS A 150 -21.69 8.49 25.25
C LYS A 150 -20.62 7.95 26.20
N ASN A 151 -19.43 7.65 25.68
CA ASN A 151 -18.30 7.10 26.42
C ASN A 151 -18.63 5.75 27.10
N GLN A 152 -19.49 4.93 26.46
CA GLN A 152 -19.77 3.55 26.89
C GLN A 152 -18.84 2.59 26.16
N GLU A 153 -18.31 1.59 26.86
CA GLU A 153 -17.46 0.56 26.28
C GLU A 153 -18.27 -0.33 25.33
N MET A 154 -17.82 -0.41 24.08
CA MET A 154 -18.49 -1.16 23.00
C MET A 154 -17.67 -2.35 22.54
N ILE A 155 -16.35 -2.19 22.46
CA ILE A 155 -15.43 -3.23 21.98
C ILE A 155 -14.23 -3.25 22.91
N ILE A 156 -13.82 -4.42 23.36
CA ILE A 156 -12.62 -4.62 24.18
C ILE A 156 -11.76 -5.68 23.50
N GLU A 157 -10.56 -5.31 23.08
CA GLU A 157 -9.58 -6.18 22.46
C GLU A 157 -8.43 -6.42 23.44
N GLN A 158 -8.01 -7.67 23.56
CA GLN A 158 -6.87 -8.09 24.38
C GLN A 158 -5.82 -8.72 23.47
N PRO A 159 -4.86 -7.91 22.96
CA PRO A 159 -3.93 -8.35 21.93
C PRO A 159 -3.14 -9.61 22.30
N VAL A 160 -2.75 -9.75 23.58
CA VAL A 160 -1.96 -10.88 24.09
C VAL A 160 -2.67 -12.23 23.92
N ASN A 161 -4.00 -12.24 24.07
CA ASN A 161 -4.80 -13.47 24.01
C ASN A 161 -5.66 -13.55 22.73
N HIS A 162 -5.52 -12.58 21.82
CA HIS A 162 -6.32 -12.43 20.60
C HIS A 162 -7.86 -12.39 20.83
N MET A 163 -8.29 -12.08 22.06
CA MET A 163 -9.71 -12.05 22.41
C MET A 163 -10.32 -10.69 22.09
N ILE A 164 -11.51 -10.71 21.49
CA ILE A 164 -12.30 -9.51 21.21
C ILE A 164 -13.67 -9.69 21.86
N THR A 165 -14.10 -8.69 22.64
CA THR A 165 -15.39 -8.69 23.32
C THR A 165 -16.24 -7.56 22.80
N LEU A 166 -17.46 -7.85 22.37
CA LEU A 166 -18.50 -6.85 22.16
C LEU A 166 -19.29 -6.67 23.44
N ALA A 167 -19.38 -5.44 23.91
CA ALA A 167 -20.11 -5.05 25.09
C ALA A 167 -21.34 -4.20 24.70
N ASP A 168 -22.42 -4.36 25.46
CA ASP A 168 -23.58 -3.47 25.43
C ASP A 168 -23.90 -3.05 26.86
N ARG A 169 -23.79 -1.75 27.14
CA ARG A 169 -24.05 -1.13 28.46
C ARG A 169 -23.31 -1.85 29.62
N GLY A 170 -22.06 -2.26 29.39
CA GLY A 170 -21.22 -2.92 30.39
C GLY A 170 -21.50 -4.41 30.60
N MET A 171 -22.40 -5.02 29.81
CA MET A 171 -22.58 -6.46 29.75
C MET A 171 -21.87 -7.03 28.52
N VAL A 172 -21.20 -8.16 28.69
CA VAL A 172 -20.64 -8.93 27.58
C VAL A 172 -21.78 -9.44 26.72
N ASN A 173 -21.85 -8.95 25.49
CA ASN A 173 -22.81 -9.39 24.48
C ASN A 173 -22.27 -10.61 23.72
N ARG A 174 -21.01 -10.53 23.27
CA ARG A 174 -20.35 -11.60 22.52
C ARG A 174 -18.83 -11.59 22.76
N LEU A 175 -18.22 -12.76 22.72
CA LEU A 175 -16.78 -12.98 22.81
C LEU A 175 -16.30 -13.70 21.54
N PHE A 176 -15.15 -13.28 21.02
CA PHE A 176 -14.45 -13.90 19.91
C PHE A 176 -13.05 -14.31 20.38
N ASP A 177 -12.61 -15.49 19.97
CA ASP A 177 -11.28 -16.04 20.30
C ASP A 177 -10.22 -15.75 19.24
N SER A 178 -10.61 -15.10 18.14
CA SER A 178 -9.71 -14.65 17.07
C SER A 178 -10.25 -13.42 16.34
N ARG A 179 -9.32 -12.66 15.72
CA ARG A 179 -9.66 -11.51 14.88
C ARG A 179 -10.47 -11.92 13.65
N ALA A 180 -10.22 -13.11 13.10
CA ALA A 180 -10.94 -13.66 11.97
C ALA A 180 -12.43 -13.90 12.29
N GLU A 181 -12.77 -14.42 13.46
CA GLU A 181 -14.17 -14.61 13.86
C GLU A 181 -14.90 -13.28 14.05
N PHE A 182 -14.24 -12.28 14.64
CA PHE A 182 -14.78 -10.92 14.78
C PHE A 182 -15.10 -10.29 13.42
N ILE A 183 -14.19 -10.41 12.45
CA ILE A 183 -14.38 -9.86 11.09
C ILE A 183 -15.54 -10.55 10.38
N ARG A 184 -15.66 -11.88 10.49
CA ARG A 184 -16.79 -12.61 9.91
C ARG A 184 -18.12 -12.13 10.46
N PHE A 185 -18.20 -11.98 11.78
CA PHE A 185 -19.39 -11.46 12.44
C PHE A 185 -19.72 -10.04 12.00
N TYR A 186 -18.70 -9.17 11.86
CA TYR A 186 -18.88 -7.84 11.28
C TYR A 186 -19.47 -7.90 9.87
N MET A 187 -18.95 -8.76 9.00
CA MET A 187 -19.43 -8.89 7.62
C MET A 187 -20.90 -9.29 7.57
N GLU A 188 -21.32 -10.22 8.42
CA GLU A 188 -22.72 -10.65 8.56
C GLU A 188 -23.62 -9.51 9.05
N GLU A 189 -23.25 -8.86 10.17
CA GLU A 189 -24.06 -7.81 10.79
C GLU A 189 -24.16 -6.53 9.94
N ALA A 190 -23.09 -6.19 9.21
CA ALA A 190 -23.07 -5.03 8.33
C ALA A 190 -23.72 -5.29 6.95
N GLY A 191 -24.26 -6.50 6.72
CA GLY A 191 -24.89 -6.87 5.46
C GLY A 191 -23.92 -6.79 4.28
N LEU A 192 -22.66 -7.17 4.52
CA LEU A 192 -21.59 -7.16 3.53
C LEU A 192 -21.67 -8.41 2.66
N GLU A 193 -22.73 -8.46 1.83
CA GLU A 193 -22.96 -9.56 0.90
C GLU A 193 -22.16 -9.41 -0.40
N GLY A 194 -21.71 -10.53 -0.95
CA GLY A 194 -21.06 -10.62 -2.26
C GLY A 194 -19.57 -10.96 -2.19
N GLU A 195 -18.82 -10.56 -3.22
CA GLU A 195 -17.39 -10.85 -3.34
C GLU A 195 -16.58 -10.04 -2.33
N CYS A 196 -15.89 -10.75 -1.43
CA CYS A 196 -15.10 -10.19 -0.33
C CYS A 196 -13.62 -10.50 -0.54
N ILE A 197 -12.84 -9.46 -0.79
CA ILE A 197 -11.43 -9.55 -1.13
C ILE A 197 -10.60 -9.01 0.02
N LEU A 198 -9.57 -9.73 0.45
CA LEU A 198 -8.55 -9.19 1.36
C LEU A 198 -7.39 -8.61 0.56
N PHE A 199 -6.97 -7.40 0.89
CA PHE A 199 -5.78 -6.76 0.35
C PHE A 199 -4.65 -6.81 1.39
N VAL A 200 -3.62 -7.60 1.10
CA VAL A 200 -2.45 -7.82 1.94
C VAL A 200 -1.34 -6.86 1.51
N GLN A 201 -0.97 -5.98 2.44
CA GLN A 201 0.05 -4.94 2.23
C GLN A 201 1.36 -5.26 2.96
N GLU A 202 1.27 -6.05 4.02
CA GLU A 202 2.37 -6.39 4.92
C GLU A 202 2.15 -7.80 5.49
N GLU A 203 3.20 -8.38 6.07
CA GLU A 203 3.15 -9.75 6.58
C GLU A 203 2.18 -9.92 7.76
N ASN A 204 2.02 -8.92 8.61
CA ASN A 204 1.13 -9.03 9.78
C ASN A 204 -0.34 -9.26 9.39
N THR A 205 -0.75 -8.81 8.19
CA THR A 205 -2.10 -9.05 7.68
C THR A 205 -2.39 -10.54 7.43
N PHE A 206 -1.37 -11.41 7.40
CA PHE A 206 -1.55 -12.88 7.31
C PHE A 206 -2.32 -13.45 8.52
N GLU A 207 -2.32 -12.79 9.68
CA GLU A 207 -3.12 -13.22 10.85
C GLU A 207 -4.63 -13.24 10.55
N VAL A 208 -5.09 -12.41 9.62
CA VAL A 208 -6.49 -12.30 9.22
C VAL A 208 -6.86 -13.35 8.14
N LEU A 209 -5.87 -14.05 7.59
CA LEU A 209 -6.07 -15.14 6.62
C LEU A 209 -6.33 -16.50 7.28
N GLU A 210 -6.28 -16.57 8.61
CA GLU A 210 -6.53 -17.81 9.33
C GLU A 210 -7.91 -18.39 9.01
N PRO A 211 -7.98 -19.70 8.69
CA PRO A 211 -9.25 -20.34 8.41
C PRO A 211 -10.13 -20.32 9.67
N ALA A 212 -11.42 -20.10 9.44
CA ALA A 212 -12.43 -20.27 10.46
C ALA A 212 -12.39 -21.68 11.07
N SER A 213 -12.75 -21.80 12.34
CA SER A 213 -12.99 -23.06 13.05
C SER A 213 -13.93 -24.03 12.30
N ASP A 214 -14.77 -23.51 11.38
CA ASP A 214 -15.72 -24.26 10.56
C ASP A 214 -15.22 -24.67 9.16
N GLY A 215 -14.00 -24.28 8.77
CA GLY A 215 -13.39 -24.64 7.48
C GLY A 215 -13.89 -23.85 6.27
N GLY A 216 -14.72 -22.81 6.45
CA GLY A 216 -15.17 -21.92 5.38
C GLY A 216 -14.07 -20.97 4.86
N ARG A 217 -14.06 -20.68 3.55
CA ARG A 217 -13.22 -19.61 2.99
C ARG A 217 -13.90 -18.26 3.19
N MET A 218 -13.39 -17.44 4.11
CA MET A 218 -13.86 -16.07 4.36
C MET A 218 -13.64 -15.15 3.15
N TRP A 219 -12.48 -15.29 2.51
CA TRP A 219 -12.05 -14.44 1.40
C TRP A 219 -12.26 -15.16 0.07
N THR A 220 -13.01 -14.55 -0.84
CA THR A 220 -13.18 -15.08 -2.19
C THR A 220 -11.86 -14.98 -2.95
N LYS A 221 -11.13 -13.88 -2.79
CA LYS A 221 -9.79 -13.62 -3.36
C LYS A 221 -8.90 -12.88 -2.38
N VAL A 222 -7.59 -12.96 -2.61
CA VAL A 222 -6.58 -12.21 -1.86
C VAL A 222 -5.70 -11.44 -2.83
N LEU A 223 -5.64 -10.12 -2.69
CA LEU A 223 -4.77 -9.25 -3.46
C LEU A 223 -3.52 -8.91 -2.67
N PHE A 224 -2.37 -8.85 -3.33
CA PHE A 224 -1.08 -8.58 -2.70
C PHE A 224 -0.42 -7.35 -3.28
N SER A 225 0.13 -6.47 -2.43
CA SER A 225 0.88 -5.29 -2.88
C SER A 225 2.15 -5.63 -3.67
N ASP A 226 2.75 -6.79 -3.42
CA ASP A 226 3.98 -7.23 -4.08
C ASP A 226 4.03 -8.76 -4.26
N ALA A 227 4.96 -9.19 -5.12
CA ALA A 227 5.15 -10.59 -5.45
C ALA A 227 5.72 -11.42 -4.28
N GLY A 228 6.48 -10.80 -3.36
CA GLY A 228 7.06 -11.47 -2.20
C GLY A 228 5.97 -11.96 -1.25
N LEU A 229 5.00 -11.10 -0.94
CA LEU A 229 3.84 -11.48 -0.13
C LEU A 229 3.00 -12.56 -0.81
N LEU A 230 2.74 -12.43 -2.12
CA LEU A 230 2.00 -13.45 -2.90
C LEU A 230 2.72 -14.81 -2.86
N ASN A 231 4.05 -14.82 -3.05
CA ASN A 231 4.85 -16.04 -3.04
C ASN A 231 4.84 -16.71 -1.66
N ARG A 232 4.90 -15.92 -0.57
CA ARG A 232 4.73 -16.45 0.79
C ARG A 232 3.36 -17.06 1.00
N TYR A 233 2.30 -16.38 0.57
CA TYR A 233 0.94 -16.90 0.63
C TYR A 233 0.79 -18.24 -0.11
N ALA A 234 1.33 -18.32 -1.33
CA ALA A 234 1.36 -19.56 -2.11
C ALA A 234 2.17 -20.66 -1.39
N GLY A 235 3.30 -20.31 -0.77
CA GLY A 235 4.12 -21.22 0.03
C GLY A 235 3.41 -21.79 1.27
N MET A 236 2.43 -21.06 1.81
CA MET A 236 1.55 -21.53 2.89
C MET A 236 0.35 -22.36 2.38
N GLY A 237 0.27 -22.63 1.07
CA GLY A 237 -0.82 -23.39 0.45
C GLY A 237 -1.99 -22.54 -0.06
N GLY A 238 -1.86 -21.22 -0.08
CA GLY A 238 -2.83 -20.30 -0.67
C GLY A 238 -3.00 -20.50 -2.17
N THR A 239 -4.24 -20.45 -2.68
CA THR A 239 -4.54 -20.76 -4.10
C THR A 239 -5.37 -19.71 -4.83
N ASN A 240 -5.98 -18.76 -4.11
CA ASN A 240 -6.82 -17.68 -4.66
C ASN A 240 -6.14 -16.30 -4.52
N GLY A 241 -4.81 -16.28 -4.53
CA GLY A 241 -4.00 -15.06 -4.43
C GLY A 241 -3.67 -14.48 -5.80
N SER A 242 -3.59 -13.15 -5.89
CA SER A 242 -3.11 -12.45 -7.09
C SER A 242 -2.40 -11.16 -6.72
N LYS A 243 -1.41 -10.76 -7.52
CA LYS A 243 -0.71 -9.49 -7.33
C LYS A 243 -1.58 -8.34 -7.81
N PHE A 244 -1.61 -7.25 -7.04
CA PHE A 244 -2.28 -6.01 -7.41
C PHE A 244 -1.47 -5.25 -8.46
N TYR A 245 -2.11 -4.92 -9.58
CA TYR A 245 -1.53 -4.09 -10.63
C TYR A 245 -2.38 -2.83 -10.81
N GLU A 246 -1.81 -1.70 -10.39
CA GLU A 246 -2.44 -0.37 -10.48
C GLU A 246 -2.71 0.04 -11.93
N ILE A 247 -3.87 0.65 -12.18
CA ILE A 247 -4.21 1.35 -13.42
C ILE A 247 -4.41 2.84 -13.10
N PRO A 248 -3.44 3.71 -13.43
CA PRO A 248 -3.56 5.14 -13.17
C PRO A 248 -4.66 5.76 -14.05
N GLU A 249 -5.28 6.83 -13.54
CA GLU A 249 -6.29 7.62 -14.26
C GLU A 249 -5.67 8.31 -15.48
N HIS A 250 -4.41 8.73 -15.34
CA HIS A 250 -3.65 9.41 -16.39
C HIS A 250 -2.27 8.78 -16.54
N TYR A 251 -2.03 8.18 -17.70
CA TYR A 251 -0.70 7.76 -18.10
C TYR A 251 0.14 8.95 -18.57
N ARG A 252 1.43 8.98 -18.20
CA ARG A 252 2.37 9.97 -18.74
C ARG A 252 2.42 9.87 -20.27
N GLU A 253 2.53 11.00 -20.96
CA GLU A 253 2.82 11.00 -22.39
C GLU A 253 4.21 10.37 -22.63
N ASN A 254 4.27 9.35 -23.48
CA ASN A 254 5.51 8.79 -23.98
C ASN A 254 5.89 9.49 -25.28
N ARG A 255 7.09 10.09 -25.33
CA ARG A 255 7.55 10.85 -26.50
C ARG A 255 8.55 10.09 -27.34
N ALA A 256 8.70 8.78 -27.09
CA ALA A 256 9.72 7.93 -27.67
C ALA A 256 11.11 8.59 -27.61
N ARG A 257 11.44 9.25 -26.49
CA ARG A 257 12.78 9.79 -26.26
C ARG A 257 13.81 8.66 -26.40
N ARG A 258 14.97 9.00 -26.94
CA ARG A 258 16.08 8.06 -27.19
C ARG A 258 16.83 7.72 -25.89
N GLU A 259 16.07 7.42 -24.85
CA GLU A 259 16.51 7.14 -23.49
C GLU A 259 15.84 5.81 -23.06
N ALA A 260 16.65 4.76 -22.97
CA ALA A 260 16.24 3.43 -22.56
C ALA A 260 16.88 3.05 -21.23
N MET A 261 16.09 2.49 -20.32
CA MET A 261 16.58 1.99 -19.03
C MET A 261 16.48 0.47 -18.92
N ILE A 262 17.45 -0.10 -18.21
CA ILE A 262 17.54 -1.51 -17.84
C ILE A 262 17.88 -1.55 -16.35
N LEU A 263 17.07 -2.26 -15.57
CA LEU A 263 17.35 -2.50 -14.15
C LEU A 263 17.82 -3.94 -13.97
N THR A 264 18.97 -4.15 -13.31
CA THR A 264 19.56 -5.48 -13.19
C THR A 264 20.12 -5.77 -11.81
N ALA A 265 19.96 -7.01 -11.36
CA ALA A 265 20.64 -7.55 -10.19
C ALA A 265 21.99 -8.22 -10.52
N SER A 266 22.33 -8.35 -11.80
CA SER A 266 23.52 -9.07 -12.29
C SER A 266 24.17 -8.39 -13.50
N ASP A 267 25.32 -8.91 -13.95
CA ASP A 267 25.98 -8.48 -15.20
C ASP A 267 25.56 -9.29 -16.45
N GLN A 268 24.52 -10.12 -16.30
CA GLN A 268 23.91 -10.89 -17.39
C GLN A 268 22.72 -10.12 -17.94
N VAL A 269 22.99 -9.34 -18.99
CA VAL A 269 21.99 -8.55 -19.73
C VAL A 269 21.99 -9.06 -21.18
N GLU A 270 20.87 -9.64 -21.60
CA GLU A 270 20.71 -10.35 -22.86
C GLU A 270 20.80 -9.38 -24.05
N GLN A 271 21.61 -9.74 -25.07
CA GLN A 271 21.82 -8.96 -26.31
C GLN A 271 22.29 -7.50 -26.15
N ILE A 272 22.68 -7.04 -24.96
CA ILE A 272 23.00 -5.62 -24.72
C ILE A 272 24.11 -5.09 -25.62
N GLU A 273 25.20 -5.84 -25.81
CA GLU A 273 26.32 -5.46 -26.67
C GLU A 273 25.87 -5.27 -28.13
N TYR A 274 24.94 -6.11 -28.59
CA TYR A 274 24.38 -6.01 -29.93
C TYR A 274 23.51 -4.75 -30.06
N LEU A 275 22.59 -4.52 -29.12
CA LEU A 275 21.66 -3.40 -29.12
C LEU A 275 22.40 -2.06 -29.07
N VAL A 276 23.35 -1.92 -28.14
CA VAL A 276 24.20 -0.72 -27.98
C VAL A 276 24.90 -0.36 -29.29
N ARG A 277 25.48 -1.36 -29.99
CA ARG A 277 26.17 -1.16 -31.27
C ARG A 277 25.20 -0.81 -32.41
N LYS A 278 23.99 -1.36 -32.43
CA LYS A 278 23.02 -1.17 -33.53
C LYS A 278 22.14 0.06 -33.36
N LEU A 279 22.11 0.65 -32.17
CA LEU A 279 21.32 1.83 -31.80
C LEU A 279 22.23 2.95 -31.24
N PRO A 280 23.16 3.51 -32.05
CA PRO A 280 24.12 4.51 -31.58
C PRO A 280 23.47 5.82 -31.12
N ASP A 281 22.28 6.14 -31.64
CA ASP A 281 21.53 7.35 -31.27
C ASP A 281 20.67 7.17 -30.00
N MET A 282 20.60 5.95 -29.45
CA MET A 282 19.89 5.62 -28.21
C MET A 282 20.87 5.63 -27.05
N ARG A 283 20.54 6.36 -25.99
CA ARG A 283 21.26 6.29 -24.73
C ARG A 283 20.68 5.19 -23.86
N PHE A 284 21.55 4.29 -23.40
CA PHE A 284 21.19 3.18 -22.51
C PHE A 284 21.63 3.49 -21.07
N HIS A 285 20.68 3.44 -20.15
CA HIS A 285 20.89 3.57 -18.72
C HIS A 285 20.80 2.18 -18.07
N ILE A 286 21.95 1.62 -17.68
CA ILE A 286 22.01 0.31 -17.03
C ILE A 286 22.20 0.54 -15.54
N ALA A 287 21.17 0.32 -14.74
CA ALA A 287 21.23 0.56 -13.31
C ALA A 287 21.12 -0.74 -12.50
N ALA A 288 21.93 -0.82 -11.45
CA ALA A 288 21.97 -1.95 -10.55
C ALA A 288 21.87 -1.49 -9.10
N HIS A 289 21.21 -2.28 -8.26
CA HIS A 289 21.20 -2.06 -6.81
C HIS A 289 22.52 -2.51 -6.14
N THR A 290 23.32 -3.30 -6.85
CA THR A 290 24.61 -3.84 -6.42
C THR A 290 25.78 -3.11 -7.07
N GLN A 291 27.00 -3.47 -6.65
CA GLN A 291 28.19 -3.19 -7.44
C GLN A 291 28.13 -3.97 -8.76
N VAL A 292 28.59 -3.35 -9.84
CA VAL A 292 28.60 -3.94 -11.19
C VAL A 292 30.00 -4.43 -11.56
N SER A 293 30.06 -5.46 -12.40
CA SER A 293 31.33 -6.01 -12.88
C SER A 293 31.96 -5.14 -13.98
N ASP A 294 33.25 -5.34 -14.24
CA ASP A 294 33.98 -4.67 -15.33
C ASP A 294 33.34 -4.89 -16.71
N LYS A 295 32.58 -5.99 -16.88
CA LYS A 295 31.86 -6.28 -18.13
C LYS A 295 30.87 -5.17 -18.47
N LEU A 296 30.08 -4.71 -17.49
CA LEU A 296 29.12 -3.62 -17.72
C LEU A 296 29.82 -2.27 -17.88
N TYR A 297 30.86 -1.99 -17.10
CA TYR A 297 31.63 -0.73 -17.26
C TYR A 297 32.24 -0.58 -18.65
N LYS A 298 32.74 -1.66 -19.25
CA LYS A 298 33.28 -1.64 -20.62
C LYS A 298 32.25 -1.18 -21.67
N LEU A 299 30.95 -1.33 -21.40
CA LEU A 299 29.93 -0.85 -22.33
C LEU A 299 29.92 0.67 -22.45
N GLU A 300 30.35 1.41 -21.41
CA GLU A 300 30.44 2.88 -21.45
C GLU A 300 31.42 3.39 -22.51
N GLU A 301 32.40 2.57 -22.92
CA GLU A 301 33.34 2.89 -24.01
C GLU A 301 32.62 3.11 -25.36
N SER A 302 31.39 2.60 -25.51
CA SER A 302 30.55 2.81 -26.71
C SER A 302 30.03 4.24 -26.84
N GLY A 303 30.11 5.06 -25.77
CA GLY A 303 29.71 6.47 -25.74
C GLY A 303 28.21 6.72 -25.61
N ASN A 304 27.37 5.72 -25.85
CA ASN A 304 25.91 5.77 -25.71
C ASN A 304 25.36 4.94 -24.54
N VAL A 305 26.22 4.54 -23.60
CA VAL A 305 25.84 3.79 -22.39
C VAL A 305 26.28 4.56 -21.15
N LYS A 306 25.43 4.56 -20.12
CA LYS A 306 25.78 5.00 -18.77
C LYS A 306 25.37 3.93 -17.75
N VAL A 307 26.30 3.53 -16.92
CA VAL A 307 26.10 2.52 -15.87
C VAL A 307 25.93 3.20 -14.52
N TYR A 308 24.95 2.74 -13.75
CA TYR A 308 24.60 3.26 -12.42
C TYR A 308 24.77 2.13 -11.39
N PRO A 309 25.99 1.92 -10.87
CA PRO A 309 26.22 0.99 -9.77
C PRO A 309 25.60 1.52 -8.48
N GLN A 310 25.04 0.63 -7.65
CA GLN A 310 24.39 0.98 -6.38
C GLN A 310 23.48 2.21 -6.51
N ILE A 311 22.56 2.16 -7.48
CA ILE A 311 21.75 3.30 -7.85
C ILE A 311 21.02 3.90 -6.64
N SER A 312 21.12 5.23 -6.51
CA SER A 312 20.41 5.97 -5.47
C SER A 312 18.92 6.07 -5.80
N ARG A 313 18.06 6.22 -4.79
CA ARG A 313 16.62 6.45 -5.02
C ARG A 313 16.37 7.69 -5.90
N GLN A 314 17.13 8.75 -5.69
CA GLN A 314 17.03 9.98 -6.49
C GLN A 314 17.38 9.76 -7.96
N ASP A 315 18.44 8.99 -8.24
CA ASP A 315 18.80 8.67 -9.62
C ASP A 315 17.79 7.72 -10.25
N LEU A 316 17.26 6.75 -9.49
CA LEU A 316 16.23 5.83 -9.98
C LEU A 316 14.94 6.59 -10.35
N ASP A 317 14.49 7.50 -9.48
CA ASP A 317 13.34 8.38 -9.74
C ASP A 317 13.60 9.26 -10.97
N MET A 318 14.82 9.77 -11.14
CA MET A 318 15.22 10.51 -12.35
C MET A 318 15.13 9.63 -13.60
N LEU A 319 15.64 8.39 -13.57
CA LEU A 319 15.58 7.48 -14.73
C LEU A 319 14.15 7.16 -15.14
N TRP A 320 13.27 6.94 -14.17
CA TRP A 320 11.84 6.76 -14.39
C TRP A 320 11.21 7.97 -15.11
N GLU A 321 11.65 9.19 -14.81
CA GLU A 321 11.16 10.41 -15.46
C GLU A 321 11.79 10.70 -16.84
N THR A 322 13.05 10.31 -17.03
CA THR A 322 13.78 10.61 -18.28
C THR A 322 13.57 9.57 -19.36
N CYS A 323 13.42 8.29 -19.01
CA CYS A 323 13.36 7.20 -19.97
C CYS A 323 11.93 6.97 -20.47
N ASP A 324 11.82 6.69 -21.76
CA ASP A 324 10.57 6.33 -22.43
C ASP A 324 10.55 4.85 -22.85
N PHE A 325 11.69 4.16 -22.75
CA PHE A 325 11.84 2.73 -23.01
C PHE A 325 12.34 2.03 -21.74
N TYR A 326 11.71 0.91 -21.39
CA TYR A 326 12.21 -0.07 -20.43
C TYR A 326 12.51 -1.36 -21.17
N LEU A 327 13.74 -1.88 -21.04
CA LEU A 327 14.12 -3.13 -21.67
C LEU A 327 14.24 -4.22 -20.59
N ASP A 328 13.28 -5.14 -20.56
CA ASP A 328 13.24 -6.30 -19.68
C ASP A 328 14.13 -7.41 -20.26
N ILE A 329 15.44 -7.16 -20.21
CA ILE A 329 16.48 -7.99 -20.82
C ILE A 329 17.55 -8.41 -19.80
N ASN A 330 17.32 -8.16 -18.51
CA ASN A 330 18.18 -8.64 -17.43
C ASN A 330 17.81 -10.08 -17.07
N HIS A 331 18.82 -10.93 -16.81
CA HIS A 331 18.56 -12.26 -16.26
C HIS A 331 18.38 -12.21 -14.74
N TYR A 332 17.86 -13.33 -14.21
CA TYR A 332 17.61 -13.62 -12.80
C TYR A 332 16.34 -12.96 -12.25
N TYR A 333 16.40 -12.38 -11.05
CA TYR A 333 15.23 -11.81 -10.38
C TYR A 333 15.08 -10.33 -10.72
N GLU A 334 13.82 -9.91 -10.83
CA GLU A 334 13.45 -8.52 -10.99
C GLU A 334 13.78 -7.73 -9.72
N ILE A 335 14.19 -6.48 -9.90
CA ILE A 335 14.34 -5.52 -8.81
C ILE A 335 13.35 -4.38 -8.98
N TYR A 336 12.89 -3.82 -7.86
CA TYR A 336 12.05 -2.61 -7.82
C TYR A 336 10.70 -2.72 -8.55
N ASP A 337 10.16 -3.93 -8.74
CA ASP A 337 8.89 -4.15 -9.47
C ASP A 337 8.89 -3.47 -10.85
N ALA A 338 10.06 -3.50 -11.49
CA ALA A 338 10.44 -2.63 -12.59
C ALA A 338 9.49 -2.69 -13.80
N VAL A 339 9.02 -3.88 -14.19
CA VAL A 339 8.10 -4.02 -15.34
C VAL A 339 6.77 -3.34 -15.03
N ASN A 340 6.22 -3.54 -13.84
CA ASN A 340 5.00 -2.87 -13.42
C ASN A 340 5.20 -1.34 -13.30
N GLN A 341 6.33 -0.91 -12.72
CA GLN A 341 6.67 0.51 -12.60
C GLN A 341 6.86 1.21 -13.95
N ALA A 342 7.47 0.52 -14.93
CA ALA A 342 7.58 0.98 -16.31
C ALA A 342 6.20 1.14 -16.96
N GLN A 343 5.30 0.18 -16.73
CA GLN A 343 3.95 0.19 -17.29
C GLN A 343 3.11 1.33 -16.71
N ILE A 344 3.16 1.57 -15.38
CA ILE A 344 2.48 2.70 -14.72
C ILE A 344 2.98 4.04 -15.28
N ARG A 345 4.27 4.13 -15.62
CA ARG A 345 4.89 5.33 -16.21
C ARG A 345 4.76 5.41 -17.74
N ASN A 346 3.96 4.52 -18.33
CA ASN A 346 3.70 4.46 -19.76
C ASN A 346 4.98 4.35 -20.61
N GLN A 347 6.00 3.68 -20.09
CA GLN A 347 7.20 3.37 -20.87
C GLN A 347 6.88 2.26 -21.87
N ILE A 348 7.56 2.28 -23.02
CA ILE A 348 7.55 1.18 -23.98
C ILE A 348 8.37 0.04 -23.38
N ILE A 349 7.74 -1.12 -23.20
CA ILE A 349 8.36 -2.28 -22.56
C ILE A 349 8.67 -3.33 -23.62
N LEU A 350 9.95 -3.67 -23.77
CA LEU A 350 10.40 -4.70 -24.69
C LEU A 350 11.28 -5.70 -23.93
N GLY A 351 11.22 -6.99 -24.26
CA GLY A 351 12.03 -8.00 -23.58
C GLY A 351 12.22 -9.26 -24.41
N PHE A 352 13.07 -10.18 -23.94
CA PHE A 352 13.26 -11.48 -24.57
C PHE A 352 12.56 -12.59 -23.79
N GLU A 353 12.10 -13.64 -24.47
CA GLU A 353 11.35 -14.74 -23.83
C GLU A 353 12.04 -15.35 -22.61
N HIS A 354 13.38 -15.37 -22.56
CA HIS A 354 14.17 -15.92 -21.46
C HIS A 354 14.44 -14.93 -20.31
N THR A 355 14.04 -13.67 -20.45
CA THR A 355 14.27 -12.60 -19.48
C THR A 355 12.99 -11.97 -18.95
N LEU A 356 11.83 -12.24 -19.55
CA LEU A 356 10.56 -11.68 -19.08
C LEU A 356 10.26 -12.06 -17.63
N HIS A 357 10.09 -11.05 -16.78
CA HIS A 357 9.72 -11.25 -15.39
C HIS A 357 8.20 -11.33 -15.19
N HIS A 358 7.42 -10.54 -15.94
CA HIS A 358 5.95 -10.48 -15.87
C HIS A 358 5.34 -10.58 -17.27
N ARG A 359 5.28 -11.79 -17.83
CA ARG A 359 4.76 -12.02 -19.19
C ARG A 359 3.33 -11.52 -19.37
N GLU A 360 2.51 -11.65 -18.33
CA GLU A 360 1.13 -11.18 -18.28
C GLU A 360 0.97 -9.66 -18.46
N LEU A 361 2.01 -8.87 -18.19
CA LEU A 361 2.02 -7.42 -18.41
C LEU A 361 2.53 -7.01 -19.80
N MET A 362 3.12 -7.93 -20.55
CA MET A 362 3.77 -7.65 -21.83
C MET A 362 2.78 -7.72 -22.98
N ALA A 363 2.83 -6.72 -23.88
CA ALA A 363 2.21 -6.85 -25.20
C ALA A 363 3.00 -7.86 -26.05
N GLU A 364 2.32 -8.68 -26.86
CA GLU A 364 2.99 -9.74 -27.64
C GLU A 364 4.02 -9.15 -28.62
N GLU A 365 3.75 -7.95 -29.17
CA GLU A 365 4.65 -7.23 -30.05
C GLU A 365 5.91 -6.69 -29.38
N GLY A 366 5.94 -6.66 -28.04
CA GLY A 366 7.10 -6.31 -27.23
C GLY A 366 7.98 -7.50 -26.84
N ILE A 367 7.60 -8.72 -27.22
CA ILE A 367 8.30 -9.95 -26.85
C ILE A 367 9.09 -10.48 -28.06
N PHE A 368 10.36 -10.80 -27.84
CA PHE A 368 11.28 -11.30 -28.86
C PHE A 368 11.93 -12.61 -28.42
N ASP A 369 12.28 -13.49 -29.37
CA ASP A 369 13.12 -14.64 -29.06
C ASP A 369 14.56 -14.19 -28.71
N GLY A 370 15.25 -14.90 -27.83
CA GLY A 370 16.59 -14.51 -27.34
C GLY A 370 17.66 -14.39 -28.42
N SER A 371 17.46 -15.02 -29.59
CA SER A 371 18.35 -14.88 -30.76
C SER A 371 18.02 -13.67 -31.64
N GLU A 372 16.89 -12.99 -31.41
CA GLU A 372 16.30 -11.99 -32.30
C GLU A 372 16.66 -10.54 -31.92
N GLY A 373 17.87 -10.31 -31.39
CA GLY A 373 18.35 -8.97 -31.06
C GLY A 373 18.30 -7.98 -32.25
N GLU A 374 18.44 -8.48 -33.49
CA GLU A 374 18.24 -7.67 -34.71
C GLU A 374 16.80 -7.18 -34.87
N LYS A 375 15.81 -8.03 -34.60
CA LYS A 375 14.40 -7.67 -34.72
C LYS A 375 14.00 -6.65 -33.67
N MET A 376 14.46 -6.83 -32.42
CA MET A 376 14.23 -5.83 -31.36
C MET A 376 14.86 -4.48 -31.74
N ALA A 377 16.09 -4.46 -32.25
CA ALA A 377 16.73 -3.22 -32.69
C ALA A 377 15.96 -2.53 -33.84
N LEU A 378 15.41 -3.31 -34.78
CA LEU A 378 14.58 -2.78 -35.87
C LEU A 378 13.24 -2.25 -35.35
N ALA A 379 12.62 -2.94 -34.40
CA ALA A 379 11.39 -2.50 -33.75
C ALA A 379 11.58 -1.17 -33.03
N ILE A 380 12.66 -1.03 -32.24
CA ILE A 380 13.02 0.24 -31.59
C ILE A 380 13.20 1.36 -32.62
N LYS A 381 13.94 1.11 -33.72
CA LYS A 381 14.11 2.12 -34.78
C LYS A 381 12.79 2.58 -35.40
N ASN A 382 11.85 1.65 -35.60
CA ASN A 382 10.53 1.97 -36.12
C ASN A 382 9.73 2.83 -35.13
N LEU A 383 9.70 2.44 -33.85
CA LEU A 383 9.01 3.18 -32.79
C LEU A 383 9.53 4.62 -32.66
N LEU A 384 10.83 4.83 -32.79
CA LEU A 384 11.46 6.17 -32.71
C LEU A 384 11.03 7.14 -33.82
N VAL A 385 10.45 6.67 -34.92
CA VAL A 385 10.03 7.50 -36.06
C VAL A 385 8.53 7.40 -36.37
N ASN A 386 7.81 6.52 -35.67
CA ASN A 386 6.40 6.23 -35.92
C ASN A 386 5.57 6.38 -34.63
N PRO A 387 5.03 7.58 -34.36
CA PRO A 387 4.20 7.84 -33.19
C PRO A 387 2.92 6.99 -33.13
N GLU A 388 2.34 6.64 -34.28
CA GLU A 388 1.15 5.77 -34.32
C GLU A 388 1.50 4.39 -33.77
N ARG A 389 2.65 3.84 -34.17
CA ARG A 389 3.10 2.53 -33.68
C ARG A 389 3.44 2.54 -32.19
N VAL A 390 3.93 3.67 -31.68
CA VAL A 390 4.13 3.86 -30.23
C VAL A 390 2.79 3.80 -29.51
N GLN A 391 1.79 4.54 -29.98
CA GLN A 391 0.47 4.56 -29.36
C GLN A 391 -0.18 3.17 -29.38
N GLU A 392 -0.14 2.47 -30.52
CA GLU A 392 -0.67 1.10 -30.64
C GLU A 392 -0.07 0.14 -29.60
N LEU A 393 1.27 0.18 -29.43
CA LEU A 393 1.96 -0.68 -28.47
C LEU A 393 1.62 -0.32 -27.02
N LEU A 394 1.57 0.98 -26.70
CA LEU A 394 1.20 1.44 -25.36
C LEU A 394 -0.25 1.06 -25.03
N ASP A 395 -1.18 1.21 -25.97
CA ASP A 395 -2.58 0.81 -25.79
C ASP A 395 -2.67 -0.71 -25.53
N ALA A 396 -1.90 -1.52 -26.27
CA ALA A 396 -1.82 -2.97 -26.05
C ALA A 396 -1.26 -3.30 -24.65
N GLN A 397 -0.20 -2.63 -24.20
CA GLN A 397 0.37 -2.80 -22.85
C GLN A 397 -0.61 -2.38 -21.75
N GLN A 398 -1.37 -1.30 -21.95
CA GLN A 398 -2.39 -0.84 -21.01
C GLN A 398 -3.56 -1.82 -20.93
N GLN A 399 -3.94 -2.40 -22.07
CA GLN A 399 -5.01 -3.39 -22.16
C GLN A 399 -4.70 -4.68 -21.39
N LYS A 400 -3.42 -5.11 -21.32
CA LYS A 400 -3.00 -6.28 -20.53
C LYS A 400 -3.38 -6.18 -19.05
N LYS A 401 -3.16 -5.04 -18.40
CA LYS A 401 -3.61 -4.83 -17.01
C LYS A 401 -5.13 -4.87 -16.86
N ARG A 402 -5.86 -4.31 -17.83
CA ARG A 402 -7.33 -4.36 -17.83
C ARG A 402 -7.84 -5.79 -17.97
N GLU A 403 -7.13 -6.65 -18.70
CA GLU A 403 -7.48 -8.07 -18.83
C GLU A 403 -7.24 -8.84 -17.54
N ILE A 404 -6.13 -8.58 -16.84
CA ILE A 404 -5.88 -9.15 -15.50
C ILE A 404 -7.06 -8.82 -14.56
N TRP A 405 -7.51 -7.57 -14.56
CA TRP A 405 -8.67 -7.13 -13.77
C TRP A 405 -10.03 -7.69 -14.21
N LYS A 406 -10.17 -8.18 -15.44
CA LYS A 406 -11.38 -8.88 -15.90
C LYS A 406 -11.37 -10.37 -15.53
N GLY A 407 -10.19 -10.93 -15.31
CA GLY A 407 -10.01 -12.32 -14.85
C GLY A 407 -10.06 -12.44 -13.32
N LEU A 408 -9.71 -11.35 -12.63
CA LEU A 408 -10.17 -11.05 -11.28
C LEU A 408 -11.67 -10.74 -11.29
#